data_AF-A0A7X6Q8H5-F1
#
_entry.id   AF-A0A7X6Q8H5-F1
#
_cell.length_a   1.000
_cell.length_b   1.000
_cell.length_c   1.000
_cell.angle_alpha   90.00
_cell.angle_beta   90.00
_cell.angle_gamma   90.00
#
_symmetry.space_group_name_H-M   'P 1'
#
loop_
_entity.id
_entity.type
_entity.pdbx_description
1 polymer ?
#
loop_
_entity_poly.entity_id
_entity_poly.type
_entity_poly.pdbx_seq_one_letter_code
_entity_poly.pdbx_strand_id
1 'polypeptide(L)'
;MKLSPKIRFTTLIFITLIMVLPVYIYCDAGPKPSDTIAIHGLEGQTYYTTLLSSDKYLGPYSIFDEEYPEEAWYHEGEDDYPIYKKFVDYTPPEGYYFLQFFRNTSQDHRLNWTYFPPNEYKVLIYLPQGERFIVSSEAYSNYAFATRYVATVEGDEIILTKGYKVVKEALSLIGRIILTILVEVGIARLFKIRQKELIRLIVVVNIVTQILLNVLLNFTSFYLGKLLAIVLLFLLEMVVFIIEATIYGFTFKRLSQGEIKGGKGILYALAANSASLLVGIILAFILPGMF
;
A
#
# COMPACT_ATOMS: atom_id res chain seq x y z
N MET A 1 14.02 -24.36 -21.82
CA MET A 1 13.91 -25.57 -20.98
C MET A 1 12.43 -25.88 -20.76
N LYS A 2 11.85 -26.94 -21.36
CA LYS A 2 10.41 -27.24 -21.18
C LYS A 2 10.20 -27.96 -19.84
N LEU A 3 9.50 -27.31 -18.90
CA LEU A 3 9.01 -27.93 -17.67
C LEU A 3 8.07 -29.11 -18.00
N SER A 4 8.05 -30.15 -17.17
CA SER A 4 7.16 -31.31 -17.41
C SER A 4 5.68 -30.90 -17.27
N PRO A 5 4.75 -31.57 -17.96
CA PRO A 5 3.32 -31.24 -17.90
C PRO A 5 2.76 -31.27 -16.48
N LYS A 6 3.22 -32.22 -15.66
CA LYS A 6 2.81 -32.34 -14.24
C LYS A 6 3.23 -31.13 -13.42
N ILE A 7 4.48 -30.65 -13.59
CA ILE A 7 4.96 -29.47 -12.87
C ILE A 7 4.18 -28.23 -13.30
N ARG A 8 3.93 -28.04 -14.60
CA ARG A 8 3.13 -26.91 -15.10
C ARG A 8 1.72 -26.92 -14.53
N PHE A 9 1.10 -28.10 -14.49
CA PHE A 9 -0.27 -28.26 -13.99
C PHE A 9 -0.36 -28.02 -12.47
N THR A 10 0.58 -28.55 -11.69
CA THR A 10 0.64 -28.31 -10.24
C THR A 10 0.91 -26.84 -9.92
N THR A 11 1.87 -26.21 -10.61
CA THR A 11 2.14 -24.77 -10.45
C THR A 11 0.92 -23.92 -10.82
N LEU A 12 0.22 -24.27 -11.90
CA LEU A 12 -0.98 -23.55 -12.33
C LEU A 12 -2.12 -23.68 -11.32
N ILE A 13 -2.40 -24.90 -10.83
CA ILE A 13 -3.44 -25.13 -9.80
C ILE A 13 -3.13 -24.33 -8.54
N PHE A 14 -1.87 -24.29 -8.12
CA PHE A 14 -1.48 -23.59 -6.92
C PHE A 14 -1.58 -22.06 -7.08
N ILE A 15 -1.18 -21.53 -8.23
CA ILE A 15 -1.40 -20.12 -8.59
C ILE A 15 -2.90 -19.77 -8.55
N THR A 16 -3.76 -20.64 -9.09
CA THR A 16 -5.22 -20.44 -9.03
C THR A 16 -5.74 -20.46 -7.59
N LEU A 17 -5.28 -21.38 -6.74
CA LEU A 17 -5.69 -21.44 -5.33
C LEU A 17 -5.30 -20.19 -4.54
N ILE A 18 -4.12 -19.62 -4.79
CA ILE A 18 -3.68 -18.35 -4.17
C ILE A 18 -4.60 -17.20 -4.57
N MET A 19 -4.97 -17.11 -5.86
CA MET A 19 -5.83 -16.04 -6.36
C MET A 19 -7.27 -16.13 -5.85
N VAL A 20 -7.71 -17.29 -5.35
CA VAL A 20 -9.09 -17.54 -4.90
C VAL A 20 -9.24 -17.40 -3.39
N LEU A 21 -8.16 -17.26 -2.60
CA LEU A 21 -8.26 -17.09 -1.14
C LEU A 21 -8.87 -15.71 -0.79
N PRO A 22 -10.11 -15.65 -0.28
CA PRO A 22 -10.71 -14.41 0.15
C PRO A 22 -10.27 -14.15 1.60
N VAL A 23 -9.23 -13.33 1.80
CA VAL A 23 -8.83 -12.93 3.15
C VAL A 23 -9.55 -11.63 3.50
N TYR A 24 -10.82 -11.75 3.88
CA TYR A 24 -11.55 -10.67 4.53
C TYR A 24 -11.35 -10.77 6.04
N ILE A 25 -10.47 -9.95 6.60
CA ILE A 25 -10.33 -9.78 8.05
C ILE A 25 -11.25 -8.65 8.47
N TYR A 26 -12.48 -8.97 8.87
CA TYR A 26 -13.41 -8.01 9.46
C TYR A 26 -13.14 -7.90 10.96
N CYS A 27 -12.19 -7.06 11.35
CA CYS A 27 -12.02 -6.61 12.73
C CYS A 27 -12.00 -5.08 12.74
N ASP A 28 -12.88 -4.46 13.54
CA ASP A 28 -12.97 -2.99 13.71
C ASP A 28 -11.72 -2.37 14.40
N ALA A 29 -10.77 -3.21 14.81
CA ALA A 29 -9.46 -2.83 15.34
C ALA A 29 -8.36 -2.73 14.26
N GLY A 30 -8.69 -2.95 12.98
CA GLY A 30 -7.73 -2.86 11.88
C GLY A 30 -7.33 -1.42 11.52
N PRO A 31 -6.23 -1.23 10.76
CA PRO A 31 -5.94 0.05 10.12
C PRO A 31 -7.16 0.52 9.35
N LYS A 32 -7.36 1.84 9.30
CA LYS A 32 -8.53 2.44 8.65
C LYS A 32 -8.09 3.13 7.36
N PRO A 33 -8.95 3.16 6.32
CA PRO A 33 -8.67 3.94 5.13
C PRO A 33 -8.37 5.39 5.51
N SER A 34 -7.43 5.98 4.80
CA SER A 34 -7.00 7.35 5.08
C SER A 34 -6.77 8.12 3.81
N ASP A 35 -7.06 9.41 3.85
CA ASP A 35 -6.66 10.35 2.83
C ASP A 35 -5.66 11.36 3.40
N THR A 36 -4.68 11.71 2.58
CA THR A 36 -3.61 12.64 2.93
C THR A 36 -3.33 13.54 1.74
N ILE A 37 -3.47 14.84 1.94
CA ILE A 37 -3.21 15.85 0.92
C ILE A 37 -2.08 16.73 1.39
N ALA A 38 -0.92 16.64 0.73
CA ALA A 38 0.15 17.60 0.89
C ALA A 38 -0.12 18.82 0.02
N ILE A 39 0.05 20.02 0.56
CA ILE A 39 -0.36 21.28 -0.05
C ILE A 39 0.89 22.10 -0.34
N HIS A 40 1.03 22.60 -1.55
CA HIS A 40 2.15 23.43 -2.00
C HIS A 40 1.63 24.73 -2.63
N GLY A 41 2.42 25.80 -2.52
CA GLY A 41 2.09 27.12 -3.10
C GLY A 41 1.46 28.11 -2.11
N LEU A 42 1.29 27.71 -0.84
CA LEU A 42 0.74 28.55 0.24
C LEU A 42 1.72 28.69 1.42
N GLU A 43 3.01 28.41 1.20
CA GLU A 43 4.04 28.50 2.23
C GLU A 43 4.10 29.91 2.83
N GLY A 44 4.10 30.00 4.16
CA GLY A 44 4.11 31.26 4.90
C GLY A 44 2.75 31.97 5.01
N GLN A 45 1.67 31.41 4.45
CA GLN A 45 0.31 31.91 4.63
C GLN A 45 -0.42 31.12 5.73
N THR A 46 -1.38 31.77 6.39
CA THR A 46 -2.33 31.06 7.26
C THR A 46 -3.50 30.58 6.42
N TYR A 47 -3.83 29.31 6.48
CA TYR A 47 -4.94 28.71 5.75
C TYR A 47 -5.46 27.44 6.42
N TYR A 48 -6.69 27.10 6.08
CA TYR A 48 -7.40 25.94 6.62
C TYR A 48 -7.91 25.09 5.47
N THR A 49 -7.90 23.77 5.62
CA THR A 49 -8.28 22.84 4.55
C THR A 49 -9.33 21.85 5.04
N THR A 50 -10.24 21.50 4.14
CA THR A 50 -11.23 20.43 4.28
C THR A 50 -11.41 19.68 2.95
N LEU A 51 -12.16 18.58 3.01
CA LEU A 51 -12.68 17.87 1.86
C LEU A 51 -14.20 17.99 1.86
N LEU A 52 -14.75 18.54 0.79
CA LEU A 52 -16.18 18.53 0.53
C LEU A 52 -16.55 17.16 -0.01
N SER A 53 -17.38 16.44 0.73
CA SER A 53 -17.78 15.06 0.45
C SER A 53 -18.96 14.99 -0.50
N SER A 54 -19.01 13.98 -1.38
CA SER A 54 -20.23 13.65 -2.13
C SER A 54 -21.36 13.09 -1.25
N ASP A 55 -21.00 12.52 -0.09
CA ASP A 55 -21.93 11.96 0.89
C ASP A 55 -22.17 12.95 2.04
N LYS A 56 -23.42 12.99 2.54
CA LYS A 56 -23.82 13.86 3.67
C LYS A 56 -23.41 13.32 5.05
N TYR A 57 -23.07 12.04 5.13
CA TYR A 57 -22.79 11.34 6.39
C TYR A 57 -21.77 10.22 6.16
N LEU A 58 -20.71 10.19 6.96
CA LEU A 58 -19.62 9.22 6.90
C LEU A 58 -19.09 8.94 8.31
N GLY A 59 -19.51 7.83 8.93
CA GLY A 59 -19.06 7.50 10.29
C GLY A 59 -19.42 8.61 11.29
N PRO A 60 -18.47 9.23 11.99
CA PRO A 60 -18.78 10.34 12.89
C PRO A 60 -19.05 11.67 12.18
N TYR A 61 -18.72 11.79 10.89
CA TYR A 61 -18.78 13.05 10.14
C TYR A 61 -20.15 13.23 9.49
N SER A 62 -20.80 14.37 9.74
CA SER A 62 -22.10 14.73 9.18
C SER A 62 -22.11 16.21 8.77
N ILE A 63 -23.03 16.57 7.89
CA ILE A 63 -23.37 17.98 7.67
C ILE A 63 -23.87 18.62 8.98
N PHE A 64 -23.63 19.91 9.15
CA PHE A 64 -24.26 20.66 10.22
C PHE A 64 -25.75 20.84 9.92
N ASP A 65 -26.59 20.62 10.93
CA ASP A 65 -28.03 20.82 10.87
C ASP A 65 -28.44 21.91 11.87
N GLU A 66 -29.04 22.99 11.37
CA GLU A 66 -29.50 24.11 12.20
C GLU A 66 -30.65 23.71 13.14
N GLU A 67 -31.39 22.64 12.82
CA GLU A 67 -32.43 22.10 13.71
C GLU A 67 -31.85 21.40 14.95
N TYR A 68 -30.59 20.94 14.86
CA TYR A 68 -29.87 20.22 15.92
C TYR A 68 -28.51 20.87 16.22
N PRO A 69 -28.50 22.11 16.74
CA PRO A 69 -27.27 22.87 16.97
C PRO A 69 -26.30 22.20 17.96
N GLU A 70 -26.78 21.29 18.80
CA GLU A 70 -25.97 20.47 19.71
C GLU A 70 -25.05 19.48 18.99
N GLU A 71 -25.32 19.15 17.72
CA GLU A 71 -24.47 18.29 16.88
C GLU A 71 -23.31 19.07 16.23
N ALA A 72 -23.23 20.38 16.45
CA ALA A 72 -22.11 21.20 16.00
C ALA A 72 -20.79 20.70 16.59
N TRP A 73 -19.75 20.63 15.77
CA TRP A 73 -18.42 20.19 16.23
C TRP A 73 -17.64 21.26 16.99
N TYR A 74 -18.05 22.52 16.84
CA TYR A 74 -17.43 23.68 17.48
C TYR A 74 -18.52 24.62 17.97
N HIS A 75 -18.37 25.17 19.16
CA HIS A 75 -19.33 26.09 19.77
C HIS A 75 -18.76 27.51 19.96
N GLU A 76 -19.66 28.49 20.11
CA GLU A 76 -19.27 29.88 20.33
C GLU A 76 -18.39 30.01 21.58
N GLY A 77 -17.24 30.70 21.42
CA GLY A 77 -16.23 30.84 22.46
C GLY A 77 -15.03 29.89 22.32
N GLU A 78 -15.09 28.89 21.43
CA GLU A 78 -13.93 28.08 21.07
C GLU A 78 -13.03 28.78 20.04
N ASP A 79 -11.72 28.54 20.12
CA ASP A 79 -10.71 29.22 19.28
C ASP A 79 -10.95 29.02 17.77
N ASP A 80 -11.39 27.82 17.38
CA ASP A 80 -11.62 27.44 15.98
C ASP A 80 -13.05 27.78 15.49
N TYR A 81 -13.96 28.21 16.37
CA TYR A 81 -15.36 28.52 16.02
C TYR A 81 -15.52 29.58 14.92
N PRO A 82 -14.78 30.71 14.94
CA PRO A 82 -14.88 31.71 13.87
C PRO A 82 -14.55 31.15 12.49
N ILE A 83 -13.59 30.21 12.43
CA ILE A 83 -13.19 29.54 11.19
C ILE A 83 -14.21 28.48 10.79
N TYR A 84 -14.67 27.67 11.74
CA TYR A 84 -15.74 26.70 11.54
C TYR A 84 -16.97 27.37 10.91
N LYS A 85 -17.39 28.52 11.44
CA LYS A 85 -18.56 29.24 10.92
C LYS A 85 -18.38 29.68 9.47
N LYS A 86 -17.17 30.08 9.07
CA LYS A 86 -16.86 30.39 7.64
C LYS A 86 -17.08 29.17 6.74
N PHE A 87 -16.73 27.96 7.19
CA PHE A 87 -16.97 26.73 6.42
C PHE A 87 -18.45 26.30 6.41
N VAL A 88 -19.18 26.49 7.51
CA VAL A 88 -20.63 26.21 7.57
C VAL A 88 -21.41 27.14 6.63
N ASP A 89 -21.04 28.43 6.60
CA ASP A 89 -21.71 29.44 5.77
C ASP A 89 -21.29 29.39 4.29
N TYR A 90 -20.24 28.62 3.96
CA TYR A 90 -19.80 28.43 2.58
C TYR A 90 -20.85 27.63 1.81
N THR A 91 -21.25 28.13 0.64
CA THR A 91 -22.13 27.38 -0.29
C THR A 91 -21.27 26.45 -1.15
N PRO A 92 -21.28 25.12 -0.92
CA PRO A 92 -20.48 24.19 -1.69
C PRO A 92 -21.02 24.02 -3.12
N PRO A 93 -20.18 23.53 -4.06
CA PRO A 93 -20.65 23.09 -5.37
C PRO A 93 -21.77 22.05 -5.24
N GLU A 94 -22.66 22.01 -6.24
CA GLU A 94 -23.78 21.06 -6.27
C GLU A 94 -23.31 19.61 -6.06
N GLY A 95 -24.00 18.88 -5.18
CA GLY A 95 -23.69 17.48 -4.87
C GLY A 95 -22.55 17.27 -3.87
N TYR A 96 -21.95 18.35 -3.34
CA TYR A 96 -20.88 18.27 -2.35
C TYR A 96 -21.27 18.95 -1.04
N TYR A 97 -20.72 18.45 0.07
CA TYR A 97 -21.10 18.85 1.42
C TYR A 97 -19.89 19.01 2.33
N PHE A 98 -19.92 20.03 3.20
CA PHE A 98 -18.95 20.17 4.28
C PHE A 98 -19.40 19.32 5.49
N LEU A 99 -18.55 18.38 5.91
CA LEU A 99 -18.86 17.44 7.01
C LEU A 99 -18.28 17.88 8.35
N GLN A 100 -18.29 19.18 8.62
CA GLN A 100 -17.83 19.80 9.88
C GLN A 100 -16.35 19.59 10.26
N PHE A 101 -15.59 18.82 9.47
CA PHE A 101 -14.18 18.57 9.69
C PHE A 101 -13.30 19.47 8.83
N PHE A 102 -12.44 20.24 9.47
CA PHE A 102 -11.37 20.99 8.81
C PHE A 102 -10.12 20.96 9.69
N ARG A 103 -8.97 21.34 9.12
CA ARG A 103 -7.71 21.49 9.87
C ARG A 103 -6.99 22.76 9.48
N ASN A 104 -6.33 23.38 10.46
CA ASN A 104 -5.29 24.35 10.18
C ASN A 104 -4.10 23.60 9.57
N THR A 105 -3.78 23.91 8.31
CA THR A 105 -2.72 23.25 7.53
C THR A 105 -1.54 24.18 7.26
N SER A 106 -1.52 25.36 7.89
CA SER A 106 -0.54 26.43 7.64
C SER A 106 0.91 26.05 7.99
N GLN A 107 1.11 25.17 8.97
CA GLN A 107 2.45 24.77 9.45
C GLN A 107 2.92 23.47 8.81
N ASP A 108 2.08 22.42 8.89
CA ASP A 108 2.44 21.08 8.40
C ASP A 108 2.24 20.93 6.89
N HIS A 109 1.54 21.86 6.25
CA HIS A 109 1.16 21.85 4.84
C HIS A 109 0.47 20.55 4.41
N ARG A 110 -0.25 19.90 5.34
CA ARG A 110 -0.83 18.58 5.13
C ARG A 110 -2.18 18.42 5.81
N LEU A 111 -3.20 18.08 5.04
CA LEU A 111 -4.46 17.58 5.57
C LEU A 111 -4.36 16.05 5.71
N ASN A 112 -4.68 15.52 6.90
CA ASN A 112 -4.78 14.09 7.13
C ASN A 112 -6.21 13.76 7.61
N TRP A 113 -6.96 13.01 6.81
CA TRP A 113 -8.28 12.48 7.15
C TRP A 113 -8.16 10.97 7.34
N THR A 114 -7.91 10.54 8.58
CA THR A 114 -7.48 9.16 8.90
C THR A 114 -8.60 8.24 9.34
N TYR A 115 -9.84 8.73 9.38
CA TYR A 115 -10.98 7.95 9.81
C TYR A 115 -12.19 8.31 8.95
N PHE A 116 -12.84 7.32 8.33
CA PHE A 116 -13.97 7.53 7.39
C PHE A 116 -13.79 8.72 6.43
N PRO A 117 -12.65 8.82 5.70
CA PRO A 117 -12.51 9.87 4.70
C PRO A 117 -13.56 9.69 3.59
N PRO A 118 -14.03 10.79 2.97
CA PRO A 118 -14.91 10.71 1.82
C PRO A 118 -14.28 9.94 0.66
N ASN A 119 -15.08 9.16 -0.04
CA ASN A 119 -14.59 8.38 -1.18
C ASN A 119 -14.40 9.24 -2.43
N GLU A 120 -15.32 10.19 -2.65
CA GLU A 120 -15.25 11.21 -3.70
C GLU A 120 -15.43 12.59 -3.06
N TYR A 121 -14.57 13.53 -3.44
CA TYR A 121 -14.52 14.83 -2.79
C TYR A 121 -13.93 15.93 -3.66
N LYS A 122 -14.18 17.18 -3.26
CA LYS A 122 -13.45 18.37 -3.71
C LYS A 122 -12.61 18.92 -2.57
N VAL A 123 -11.41 19.41 -2.87
CA VAL A 123 -10.57 20.07 -1.87
C VAL A 123 -11.05 21.51 -1.72
N LEU A 124 -11.27 21.93 -0.48
CA LEU A 124 -11.61 23.32 -0.17
C LEU A 124 -10.57 23.90 0.78
N ILE A 125 -10.01 25.05 0.42
CA ILE A 125 -9.06 25.81 1.22
C ILE A 125 -9.67 27.16 1.56
N TYR A 126 -9.68 27.51 2.84
CA TYR A 126 -10.03 28.84 3.32
C TYR A 126 -8.76 29.63 3.61
N LEU A 127 -8.68 30.84 3.05
CA LEU A 127 -7.64 31.83 3.30
C LEU A 127 -8.24 32.97 4.13
N PRO A 128 -7.96 33.02 5.46
CA PRO A 128 -8.39 34.12 6.31
C PRO A 128 -7.86 35.48 5.82
N GLN A 129 -6.62 35.49 5.30
CA GLN A 129 -6.05 36.68 4.68
C GLN A 129 -6.76 36.94 3.34
N GLY A 130 -7.65 37.93 3.34
CA GLY A 130 -8.49 38.25 2.19
C GLY A 130 -9.85 37.56 2.18
N GLU A 131 -10.20 36.82 3.25
CA GLU A 131 -11.49 36.16 3.48
C GLU A 131 -12.07 35.44 2.25
N ARG A 132 -11.29 34.54 1.65
CA ARG A 132 -11.69 33.86 0.41
C ARG A 132 -11.50 32.36 0.47
N PHE A 133 -12.27 31.66 -0.36
CA PHE A 133 -12.18 30.22 -0.54
C PHE A 133 -11.58 29.87 -1.90
N ILE A 134 -10.80 28.80 -1.94
CA ILE A 134 -10.35 28.15 -3.17
C ILE A 134 -10.87 26.73 -3.15
N VAL A 135 -11.56 26.32 -4.21
CA VAL A 135 -12.11 24.97 -4.37
C VAL A 135 -11.50 24.32 -5.60
N SER A 136 -11.22 23.02 -5.54
CA SER A 136 -10.75 22.30 -6.70
C SER A 136 -11.81 22.26 -7.81
N SER A 137 -11.38 22.55 -9.04
CA SER A 137 -12.23 22.52 -10.24
C SER A 137 -12.78 21.12 -10.50
N GLU A 138 -11.92 20.12 -10.39
CA GLU A 138 -12.28 18.71 -10.51
C GLU A 138 -12.63 18.08 -9.15
N ALA A 139 -13.37 16.98 -9.23
CA ALA A 139 -13.59 16.06 -8.12
C ALA A 139 -12.52 14.96 -8.15
N TYR A 140 -12.12 14.50 -6.97
CA TYR A 140 -11.11 13.47 -6.80
C TYR A 140 -11.68 12.32 -6.00
N SER A 141 -11.19 11.12 -6.28
CA SER A 141 -11.57 9.94 -5.53
C SER A 141 -10.37 9.28 -4.88
N ASN A 142 -10.64 8.57 -3.78
CA ASN A 142 -9.67 7.67 -3.19
C ASN A 142 -9.28 6.58 -4.20
N TYR A 143 -7.98 6.39 -4.37
CA TYR A 143 -7.44 5.39 -5.32
C TYR A 143 -6.74 4.23 -4.61
N ALA A 144 -6.49 4.36 -3.30
CA ALA A 144 -5.79 3.38 -2.48
C ALA A 144 -6.34 3.39 -1.05
N PHE A 145 -6.05 2.33 -0.30
CA PHE A 145 -6.35 2.22 1.12
C PHE A 145 -5.80 3.41 1.93
N ALA A 146 -4.57 3.82 1.60
CA ALA A 146 -3.99 5.07 2.08
C ALA A 146 -3.73 5.98 0.87
N THR A 147 -4.74 6.76 0.50
CA THR A 147 -4.67 7.71 -0.61
C THR A 147 -3.73 8.87 -0.25
N ARG A 148 -2.91 9.29 -1.21
CA ARG A 148 -2.00 10.43 -1.04
C ARG A 148 -2.03 11.31 -2.27
N TYR A 149 -2.48 12.54 -2.11
CA TYR A 149 -2.37 13.55 -3.15
C TYR A 149 -1.36 14.64 -2.77
N VAL A 150 -0.83 15.26 -3.81
CA VAL A 150 -0.07 16.51 -3.74
C VAL A 150 -0.93 17.56 -4.45
N ALA A 151 -1.50 18.48 -3.68
CA ALA A 151 -2.26 19.63 -4.15
C ALA A 151 -1.30 20.80 -4.38
N THR A 152 -1.21 21.26 -5.63
CA THR A 152 -0.49 22.48 -5.99
C THR A 152 -1.50 23.60 -6.14
N VAL A 153 -1.32 24.67 -5.38
CA VAL A 153 -2.20 25.84 -5.38
C VAL A 153 -1.51 26.95 -6.17
N GLU A 154 -2.11 27.35 -7.27
CA GLU A 154 -1.64 28.45 -8.11
C GLU A 154 -2.77 29.47 -8.31
N GLY A 155 -2.68 30.61 -7.62
CA GLY A 155 -3.75 31.60 -7.62
C GLY A 155 -5.03 31.07 -6.96
N ASP A 156 -6.04 30.80 -7.79
CA ASP A 156 -7.36 30.28 -7.40
C ASP A 156 -7.61 28.86 -7.94
N GLU A 157 -6.57 28.20 -8.43
CA GLU A 157 -6.66 26.82 -8.91
C GLU A 157 -5.96 25.85 -7.94
N ILE A 158 -6.55 24.66 -7.77
CA ILE A 158 -5.97 23.56 -7.01
C ILE A 158 -5.87 22.36 -7.93
N ILE A 159 -4.64 21.90 -8.21
CA ILE A 159 -4.38 20.73 -9.03
C ILE A 159 -3.85 19.61 -8.15
N LEU A 160 -4.57 18.48 -8.08
CA LEU A 160 -4.12 17.30 -7.34
C LEU A 160 -3.39 16.32 -8.26
N THR A 161 -2.22 15.89 -7.82
CA THR A 161 -1.45 14.81 -8.45
C THR A 161 -1.23 13.67 -7.46
N LYS A 162 -1.26 12.42 -7.94
CA LYS A 162 -1.07 11.25 -7.08
C LYS A 162 0.35 11.29 -6.51
N GLY A 163 0.49 11.26 -5.19
CA GLY A 163 1.76 11.26 -4.47
C GLY A 163 2.49 9.90 -4.48
N TYR A 164 2.09 8.97 -5.34
CA TYR A 164 2.61 7.60 -5.37
C TYR A 164 3.93 7.50 -6.14
N LYS A 165 4.98 6.99 -5.50
CA LYS A 165 6.34 6.94 -6.07
C LYS A 165 6.67 5.56 -6.63
N VAL A 166 6.13 5.24 -7.81
CA VAL A 166 6.34 3.96 -8.53
C VAL A 166 7.83 3.58 -8.64
N VAL A 167 8.70 4.55 -8.92
CA VAL A 167 10.15 4.31 -9.07
C VAL A 167 10.77 3.75 -7.79
N LYS A 168 10.36 4.25 -6.62
CA LYS A 168 10.89 3.79 -5.33
C LYS A 168 10.52 2.33 -5.07
N GLU A 169 9.31 1.93 -5.42
CA GLU A 169 8.84 0.56 -5.28
C GLU A 169 9.55 -0.39 -6.24
N ALA A 170 9.76 0.04 -7.48
CA ALA A 170 10.54 -0.74 -8.45
C ALA A 170 11.98 -0.96 -7.97
N LEU A 171 12.65 0.08 -7.45
CA LEU A 171 14.00 -0.06 -6.90
C LEU A 171 14.04 -0.98 -5.67
N SER A 172 13.05 -0.86 -4.80
CA SER A 172 12.89 -1.72 -3.62
C SER A 172 12.67 -3.19 -4.02
N LEU A 173 11.85 -3.46 -5.02
CA LEU A 173 11.65 -4.79 -5.59
C LEU A 173 12.95 -5.37 -6.17
N ILE A 174 13.69 -4.57 -6.94
CA ILE A 174 14.98 -4.99 -7.51
C ILE A 174 15.95 -5.35 -6.38
N GLY A 175 16.05 -4.52 -5.34
CA GLY A 175 16.89 -4.79 -4.17
C GLY A 175 16.53 -6.09 -3.48
N ARG A 176 15.22 -6.35 -3.26
CA ARG A 176 14.70 -7.60 -2.69
C ARG A 176 15.09 -8.82 -3.53
N ILE A 177 14.88 -8.78 -4.84
CA ILE A 177 15.22 -9.87 -5.76
C ILE A 177 16.73 -10.16 -5.74
N ILE A 178 17.57 -9.12 -5.82
CA ILE A 178 19.03 -9.28 -5.78
C ILE A 178 19.45 -9.94 -4.47
N LEU A 179 18.93 -9.46 -3.34
CA LEU A 179 19.25 -10.00 -2.03
C LEU A 179 18.85 -11.47 -1.92
N THR A 180 17.63 -11.83 -2.30
CA THR A 180 17.17 -13.23 -2.27
C THR A 180 18.07 -14.11 -3.13
N ILE A 181 18.43 -13.67 -4.34
CA ILE A 181 19.35 -14.43 -5.20
C ILE A 181 20.72 -14.63 -4.52
N LEU A 182 21.25 -13.62 -3.82
CA LEU A 182 22.52 -13.73 -3.09
C LEU A 182 22.42 -14.76 -1.96
N VAL A 183 21.33 -14.73 -1.18
CA VAL A 183 21.06 -15.70 -0.10
C VAL A 183 20.95 -17.11 -0.68
N GLU A 184 20.11 -17.30 -1.69
CA GLU A 184 19.88 -18.58 -2.37
C GLU A 184 21.17 -19.19 -2.92
N VAL A 185 21.95 -18.40 -3.67
CA VAL A 185 23.23 -18.86 -4.20
C VAL A 185 24.21 -19.16 -3.07
N GLY A 186 24.22 -18.37 -1.99
CA GLY A 186 25.02 -18.63 -0.80
C GLY A 186 24.68 -19.97 -0.15
N ILE A 187 23.40 -20.24 0.11
CA ILE A 187 22.91 -21.51 0.65
C ILE A 187 23.22 -22.66 -0.32
N ALA A 188 23.10 -22.45 -1.64
CA ALA A 188 23.40 -23.47 -2.63
C ALA A 188 24.87 -23.92 -2.53
N ARG A 189 25.79 -22.98 -2.26
CA ARG A 189 27.20 -23.30 -2.01
C ARG A 189 27.40 -24.14 -0.76
N LEU A 190 26.70 -23.84 0.34
CA LEU A 190 26.73 -24.64 1.57
C LEU A 190 26.24 -26.07 1.33
N PHE A 191 25.21 -26.22 0.49
CA PHE A 191 24.69 -27.52 0.06
C PHE A 191 25.57 -28.21 -1.00
N LYS A 192 26.73 -27.65 -1.34
CA LYS A 192 27.64 -28.16 -2.38
C LYS A 192 26.98 -28.29 -3.77
N ILE A 193 25.99 -27.44 -4.06
CA ILE A 193 25.34 -27.35 -5.37
C ILE A 193 26.16 -26.38 -6.21
N ARG A 194 26.90 -26.89 -7.20
CA ARG A 194 27.80 -26.09 -8.04
C ARG A 194 27.53 -26.21 -9.54
N GLN A 195 26.66 -27.14 -9.93
CA GLN A 195 26.32 -27.36 -11.33
C GLN A 195 25.61 -26.13 -11.91
N LYS A 196 26.11 -25.61 -13.04
CA LYS A 196 25.62 -24.36 -13.66
C LYS A 196 24.12 -24.42 -13.99
N GLU A 197 23.62 -25.59 -14.40
CA GLU A 197 22.21 -25.79 -14.74
C GLU A 197 21.29 -25.67 -13.52
N LEU A 198 21.73 -26.20 -12.37
CA LEU A 198 20.99 -26.12 -11.11
C LEU A 198 21.00 -24.70 -10.55
N ILE A 199 22.15 -24.01 -10.61
CA ILE A 199 22.23 -22.60 -10.20
C ILE A 199 21.34 -21.72 -11.09
N ARG A 200 21.34 -21.95 -12.41
CA ARG A 200 20.44 -21.24 -13.33
C ARG A 200 18.98 -21.48 -13.00
N LEU A 201 18.60 -22.73 -12.67
CA LEU A 201 17.25 -23.05 -12.25
C LEU A 201 16.87 -22.32 -10.96
N ILE A 202 17.74 -22.35 -9.94
CA ILE A 202 17.52 -21.66 -8.66
C ILE A 202 17.22 -20.18 -8.91
N VAL A 203 18.10 -19.50 -9.65
CA VAL A 203 17.97 -18.07 -9.96
C VAL A 203 16.68 -17.77 -10.71
N VAL A 204 16.34 -18.54 -11.76
CA VAL A 204 15.12 -18.31 -12.55
C VAL A 204 13.86 -18.51 -11.71
N VAL A 205 13.81 -19.59 -10.92
CA VAL A 205 12.66 -19.86 -10.05
C VAL A 205 12.48 -18.74 -9.04
N ASN A 206 13.57 -18.33 -8.36
CA ASN A 206 13.54 -17.26 -7.37
C ASN A 206 13.13 -15.91 -7.95
N ILE A 207 13.59 -15.57 -9.16
CA ILE A 207 13.14 -14.33 -9.82
C ILE A 207 11.62 -14.38 -10.04
N VAL A 208 11.10 -15.49 -10.57
CA VAL A 208 9.67 -15.63 -10.86
C VAL A 208 8.83 -15.62 -9.58
N THR A 209 9.23 -16.39 -8.56
CA THR A 209 8.51 -16.45 -7.28
C THR A 209 8.53 -15.12 -6.55
N GLN A 210 9.68 -14.43 -6.50
CA GLN A 210 9.79 -13.11 -5.86
C GLN A 210 9.02 -12.02 -6.61
N ILE A 211 9.00 -12.02 -7.94
CA ILE A 211 8.15 -11.08 -8.69
C ILE A 211 6.67 -11.31 -8.34
N LEU A 212 6.21 -12.55 -8.38
CA LEU A 212 4.81 -12.88 -8.05
C LEU A 212 4.44 -12.48 -6.62
N LEU A 213 5.26 -12.87 -5.65
CA LEU A 213 5.08 -12.54 -4.24
C LEU A 213 4.97 -11.02 -4.04
N ASN A 214 5.93 -10.25 -4.56
CA ASN A 214 5.96 -8.82 -4.33
C ASN A 214 4.85 -8.07 -5.08
N VAL A 215 4.43 -8.53 -6.26
CA VAL A 215 3.27 -7.96 -6.96
C VAL A 215 2.00 -8.15 -6.13
N LEU A 216 1.78 -9.37 -5.60
CA LEU A 216 0.63 -9.66 -4.74
C LEU A 216 0.67 -8.81 -3.46
N LEU A 217 1.81 -8.74 -2.79
CA LEU A 217 1.96 -7.94 -1.56
C LEU A 217 1.76 -6.45 -1.79
N ASN A 218 2.29 -5.89 -2.90
CA ASN A 218 2.07 -4.49 -3.24
C ASN A 218 0.60 -4.22 -3.56
N PHE A 219 -0.04 -5.09 -4.35
CA PHE A 219 -1.47 -4.98 -4.65
C PHE A 219 -2.32 -5.00 -3.38
N THR A 220 -2.09 -5.98 -2.49
CA THR A 220 -2.77 -6.04 -1.19
C THR A 220 -2.48 -4.80 -0.36
N SER A 221 -1.22 -4.38 -0.23
CA SER A 221 -0.87 -3.19 0.55
C SER A 221 -1.54 -1.93 0.02
N PHE A 222 -1.69 -1.81 -1.30
CA PHE A 222 -2.27 -0.66 -1.97
C PHE A 222 -3.79 -0.58 -1.79
N TYR A 223 -4.51 -1.69 -2.02
CA TYR A 223 -5.97 -1.69 -2.01
C TYR A 223 -6.59 -2.11 -0.66
N LEU A 224 -5.91 -2.97 0.09
CA LEU A 224 -6.44 -3.61 1.30
C LEU A 224 -5.65 -3.24 2.58
N GLY A 225 -4.54 -2.53 2.43
CA GLY A 225 -3.74 -2.00 3.54
C GLY A 225 -2.57 -2.90 3.97
N LYS A 226 -1.63 -2.29 4.70
CA LYS A 226 -0.33 -2.90 5.06
C LYS A 226 -0.45 -4.08 6.02
N LEU A 227 -1.38 -4.05 6.97
CA LEU A 227 -1.53 -5.13 7.95
C LEU A 227 -1.88 -6.45 7.27
N LEU A 228 -2.84 -6.43 6.35
CA LEU A 228 -3.20 -7.62 5.59
C LEU A 228 -2.04 -8.09 4.72
N ALA A 229 -1.28 -7.17 4.10
CA ALA A 229 -0.08 -7.54 3.35
C ALA A 229 0.96 -8.27 4.22
N ILE A 230 1.17 -7.86 5.48
CA ILE A 230 2.07 -8.56 6.42
C ILE A 230 1.56 -9.96 6.74
N VAL A 231 0.26 -10.13 6.97
CA VAL A 231 -0.32 -11.47 7.20
C VAL A 231 -0.15 -12.35 5.96
N LEU A 232 -0.42 -11.80 4.78
CA LEU A 232 -0.26 -12.51 3.51
C LEU A 232 1.20 -12.83 3.19
N LEU A 233 2.18 -12.04 3.65
CA LEU A 233 3.60 -12.33 3.45
C LEU A 233 3.95 -13.73 3.96
N PHE A 234 3.56 -14.08 5.19
CA PHE A 234 3.85 -15.41 5.75
C PHE A 234 3.15 -16.54 4.99
N LEU A 235 1.89 -16.32 4.60
CA LEU A 235 1.12 -17.32 3.84
C LEU A 235 1.71 -17.54 2.44
N LEU A 236 2.01 -16.45 1.74
CA LEU A 236 2.58 -16.48 0.41
C LEU A 236 4.00 -17.03 0.40
N GLU A 237 4.80 -16.82 1.46
CA GLU A 237 6.13 -17.44 1.53
C GLU A 237 6.10 -18.94 1.81
N MET A 238 5.13 -19.43 2.59
CA MET A 238 4.89 -20.88 2.66
C MET A 238 4.52 -21.45 1.29
N VAL A 239 3.73 -20.72 0.52
CA VAL A 239 3.35 -21.09 -0.83
C VAL A 239 4.55 -21.11 -1.77
N VAL A 240 5.39 -20.07 -1.76
CA VAL A 240 6.64 -20.00 -2.54
C VAL A 240 7.53 -21.18 -2.19
N PHE A 241 7.76 -21.44 -0.90
CA PHE A 241 8.52 -22.60 -0.46
C PHE A 241 7.98 -23.93 -1.03
N ILE A 242 6.66 -24.15 -1.00
CA ILE A 242 6.05 -25.37 -1.55
C ILE A 242 6.33 -25.49 -3.06
N ILE A 243 6.18 -24.39 -3.80
CA ILE A 243 6.48 -24.34 -5.24
C ILE A 243 7.95 -24.70 -5.49
N GLU A 244 8.87 -24.05 -4.78
CA GLU A 244 10.31 -24.24 -4.94
C GLU A 244 10.75 -25.65 -4.55
N ALA A 245 10.29 -26.15 -3.40
CA ALA A 245 10.56 -27.51 -2.93
C ALA A 245 10.09 -28.56 -3.93
N THR A 246 8.90 -28.36 -4.51
CA THR A 246 8.35 -29.24 -5.56
C THR A 246 9.23 -29.20 -6.80
N ILE A 247 9.56 -28.00 -7.30
CA ILE A 247 10.40 -27.84 -8.50
C ILE A 247 11.77 -28.46 -8.27
N TYR A 248 12.49 -28.09 -7.21
CA TYR A 248 13.84 -28.57 -6.94
C TYR A 248 13.86 -30.07 -6.63
N GLY A 249 12.89 -30.59 -5.88
CA GLY A 249 12.76 -32.01 -5.57
C GLY A 249 12.70 -32.90 -6.82
N PHE A 250 11.94 -32.48 -7.83
CA PHE A 250 11.84 -33.23 -9.09
C PHE A 250 13.00 -32.96 -10.04
N THR A 251 13.47 -31.72 -10.14
CA THR A 251 14.41 -31.31 -11.19
C THR A 251 15.86 -31.54 -10.82
N PHE A 252 16.26 -31.44 -9.54
CA PHE A 252 17.66 -31.62 -9.15
C PHE A 252 18.14 -33.02 -9.49
N LYS A 253 17.37 -34.06 -9.18
CA LYS A 253 17.71 -35.45 -9.54
C LYS A 253 17.89 -35.62 -11.04
N ARG A 254 17.00 -35.01 -11.83
CA ARG A 254 17.02 -35.14 -13.29
C ARG A 254 18.19 -34.39 -13.93
N LEU A 255 18.39 -33.13 -13.56
CA LEU A 255 19.44 -32.26 -14.14
C LEU A 255 20.84 -32.65 -13.67
N SER A 256 20.97 -33.17 -12.45
CA SER A 256 22.24 -33.69 -11.94
C SER A 256 22.56 -35.13 -12.38
N GLN A 257 21.77 -35.71 -13.29
CA GLN A 257 21.91 -37.10 -13.74
C GLN A 257 21.98 -38.11 -12.57
N GLY A 258 21.28 -37.82 -11.47
CA GLY A 258 21.23 -38.66 -10.27
C GLY A 258 22.26 -38.35 -9.19
N GLU A 259 23.25 -37.48 -9.44
CA GLU A 259 24.26 -37.09 -8.43
C GLU A 259 23.63 -36.42 -7.20
N ILE A 260 22.56 -35.64 -7.40
CA ILE A 260 21.84 -34.94 -6.33
C ILE A 260 20.47 -35.57 -6.17
N LYS A 261 20.20 -36.18 -5.01
CA LYS A 261 18.89 -36.75 -4.68
C LYS A 261 17.83 -35.65 -4.56
N GLY A 262 16.58 -35.96 -4.94
CA GLY A 262 15.46 -35.02 -4.86
C GLY A 262 15.20 -34.48 -3.45
N GLY A 263 15.33 -35.32 -2.41
CA GLY A 263 15.19 -34.88 -1.02
C GLY A 263 16.19 -33.78 -0.61
N LYS A 264 17.38 -33.75 -1.22
CA LYS A 264 18.36 -32.68 -1.01
C LYS A 264 17.89 -31.35 -1.62
N GLY A 265 17.13 -31.39 -2.73
CA GLY A 265 16.50 -30.22 -3.32
C GLY A 265 15.38 -29.64 -2.45
N ILE A 266 14.58 -30.51 -1.80
CA ILE A 266 13.55 -30.09 -0.84
C ILE A 266 14.18 -29.43 0.40
N LEU A 267 15.20 -30.08 0.98
CA LEU A 267 15.91 -29.54 2.14
C LEU A 267 16.61 -28.21 1.83
N TYR A 268 17.17 -28.09 0.62
CA TYR A 268 17.72 -26.84 0.11
C TYR A 268 16.66 -25.74 0.05
N ALA A 269 15.49 -26.01 -0.56
CA ALA A 269 14.41 -25.04 -0.66
C ALA A 269 14.00 -24.53 0.73
N LEU A 270 13.86 -25.44 1.69
CA LEU A 270 13.49 -25.09 3.07
C LEU A 270 14.52 -24.16 3.71
N ALA A 271 15.80 -24.51 3.61
CA ALA A 271 16.88 -23.73 4.20
C ALA A 271 17.00 -22.34 3.56
N ALA A 272 16.92 -22.27 2.23
CA ALA A 272 17.09 -21.03 1.48
C ALA A 272 15.90 -20.07 1.66
N ASN A 273 14.66 -20.56 1.56
CA ASN A 273 13.46 -19.75 1.80
C ASN A 273 13.39 -19.27 3.25
N SER A 274 13.70 -20.12 4.23
CA SER A 274 13.73 -19.72 5.65
C SER A 274 14.77 -18.64 5.91
N ALA A 275 15.97 -18.79 5.32
CA ALA A 275 17.03 -17.79 5.44
C ALA A 275 16.62 -16.45 4.78
N SER A 276 16.07 -16.51 3.57
CA SER A 276 15.59 -15.33 2.83
C SER A 276 14.49 -14.59 3.59
N LEU A 277 13.52 -15.31 4.16
CA LEU A 277 12.46 -14.72 4.99
C LEU A 277 13.03 -14.04 6.25
N LEU A 278 13.92 -14.73 6.98
CA LEU A 278 14.54 -14.17 8.18
C LEU A 278 15.36 -12.91 7.88
N VAL A 279 16.17 -12.94 6.81
CA VAL A 279 16.93 -11.77 6.37
C VAL A 279 15.99 -10.64 5.97
N GLY A 280 14.92 -10.94 5.24
CA GLY A 280 13.89 -9.96 4.85
C GLY A 280 13.24 -9.29 6.06
N ILE A 281 12.85 -10.05 7.07
CA ILE A 281 12.27 -9.53 8.32
C ILE A 281 13.28 -8.62 9.05
N ILE A 282 14.53 -9.05 9.20
CA ILE A 282 15.57 -8.24 9.85
C ILE A 282 15.76 -6.91 9.11
N LEU A 283 15.82 -6.96 7.78
CA LEU A 283 15.98 -5.75 6.97
C LEU A 283 14.73 -4.86 6.95
N ALA A 284 13.52 -5.39 7.14
CA ALA A 284 12.33 -4.56 7.31
C ALA A 284 12.41 -3.66 8.55
N PHE A 285 13.07 -4.13 9.62
CA PHE A 285 13.33 -3.29 10.81
C PHE A 285 14.41 -2.24 10.58
N ILE A 286 15.45 -2.56 9.79
CA ILE A 286 16.59 -1.66 9.55
C ILE A 286 16.27 -0.64 8.43
N LEU A 287 15.56 -1.07 7.40
CA LEU A 287 15.26 -0.36 6.16
C LEU A 287 13.76 -0.47 5.81
N PRO A 288 12.84 0.07 6.63
CA PRO A 288 11.38 -0.06 6.42
C PRO A 288 10.88 0.61 5.12
N GLY A 289 11.71 1.43 4.48
CA GLY A 289 11.43 2.03 3.17
C GLY A 289 11.73 1.10 1.98
N MET A 290 12.39 -0.03 2.21
CA MET A 290 12.81 -1.01 1.19
C MET A 290 12.22 -2.40 1.39
N PHE A 291 11.80 -2.77 2.61
CA PHE A 291 11.29 -4.09 2.98
C PHE A 291 10.02 -3.94 3.82
#